data_AF-A0A2I0PLZ8-F1
#
_entry.id   AF-A0A2I0PLZ8-F1
#
_cell.length_a   1.000
_cell.length_b   1.000
_cell.length_c   1.000
_cell.angle_alpha   90.00
_cell.angle_beta   90.00
_cell.angle_gamma   90.00
#
_symmetry.space_group_name_H-M   'P 1'
#
loop_
_entity.id
_entity.type
_entity.pdbx_description
1 polymer ?
#
loop_
_entity_poly.entity_id
_entity_poly.type
_entity_poly.pdbx_seq_one_letter_code
_entity_poly.pdbx_strand_id
1 'polypeptide(L)'
;MEILDIMTLIVIGTFIIVLGLFGIKMLLKLGRAGLTIIFNMILGIIFLFVVNLLPIVKIPINLLTVLVAGFGGIIGVGVLVIAKSMGLY
;
A
#
# COMPACT_ATOMS: atom_id res chain seq x y z
N MET A 1 40.84 -0.23 32.51
CA MET A 1 39.82 -0.98 31.76
C MET A 1 40.52 -2.20 31.21
N GLU A 2 40.10 -3.39 31.60
CA GLU A 2 40.79 -4.61 31.19
C GLU A 2 40.54 -4.84 29.69
N ILE A 3 41.45 -5.51 29.00
CA ILE A 3 41.31 -5.79 27.55
C ILE A 3 40.01 -6.56 27.26
N LEU A 4 39.57 -7.39 28.21
CA LEU A 4 38.30 -8.11 28.16
C LEU A 4 37.07 -7.17 28.13
N ASP A 5 37.09 -6.08 28.90
CA ASP A 5 35.98 -5.11 28.96
C ASP A 5 35.84 -4.37 27.62
N ILE A 6 36.96 -4.00 27.01
CA ILE A 6 37.00 -3.34 25.70
C ILE A 6 36.45 -4.26 24.61
N MET A 7 36.84 -5.55 24.61
CA MET A 7 36.30 -6.52 23.66
C MET A 7 34.80 -6.76 23.84
N THR A 8 34.33 -6.86 25.09
CA THR A 8 32.90 -7.04 25.39
C THR A 8 32.08 -5.84 24.91
N LEU A 9 32.58 -4.62 25.14
CA LEU A 9 31.93 -3.40 24.69
C LEU A 9 31.85 -3.29 23.15
N ILE A 10 32.90 -3.72 22.44
CA ILE A 10 32.91 -3.78 20.97
C ILE A 10 31.89 -4.79 20.44
N VAL A 11 31.80 -5.98 21.05
CA VAL A 11 30.84 -7.02 20.64
C VAL A 11 29.41 -6.54 20.85
N ILE A 12 29.09 -6.00 22.03
CA ILE A 12 27.75 -5.48 22.34
C ILE A 12 27.41 -4.29 21.43
N GLY A 13 28.34 -3.35 21.25
CA GLY A 13 28.15 -2.20 20.37
C GLY A 13 27.85 -2.60 18.92
N THR A 14 28.60 -3.58 18.41
CA THR A 14 28.37 -4.13 17.06
C THR A 14 27.01 -4.80 16.96
N PHE A 15 26.62 -5.59 17.96
CA PHE A 15 25.33 -6.27 17.98
C PHE A 15 24.14 -5.29 17.96
N ILE A 16 24.23 -4.20 18.73
CA ILE A 16 23.23 -3.12 18.76
C ILE A 16 23.13 -2.43 17.39
N ILE A 17 24.26 -2.12 16.76
CA ILE A 17 24.29 -1.48 15.43
C ILE A 17 23.63 -2.39 14.39
N VAL A 18 23.97 -3.68 14.39
CA VAL A 18 23.39 -4.66 13.44
C VAL A 18 21.87 -4.78 13.63
N LEU A 19 21.40 -4.90 14.87
CA LEU A 19 19.97 -4.94 15.18
C LEU A 19 19.24 -3.66 14.77
N GLY A 20 19.85 -2.50 15.05
CA GLY A 20 19.30 -1.20 14.67
C GLY A 20 19.14 -1.06 13.15
N LEU A 21 20.18 -1.42 12.39
CA LEU A 21 20.14 -1.40 10.92
C LEU A 21 19.11 -2.37 10.35
N PHE A 22 18.96 -3.55 10.95
CA PHE A 22 17.95 -4.52 10.54
C PHE A 22 16.53 -3.99 10.79
N GLY A 23 16.29 -3.41 11.97
CA GLY A 23 15.01 -2.80 12.33
C GLY A 23 14.60 -1.68 11.38
N ILE A 24 15.52 -0.75 11.07
CA ILE A 24 15.26 0.36 10.14
C ILE A 24 14.96 -0.17 8.73
N LYS A 25 15.73 -1.15 8.24
CA LYS A 25 15.47 -1.76 6.92
C LYS A 25 14.09 -2.39 6.84
N MET A 26 13.63 -3.05 7.90
CA MET A 26 12.31 -3.67 7.97
C MET A 26 11.19 -2.62 7.97
N LEU A 27 11.32 -1.56 8.78
CA LEU A 27 10.41 -0.42 8.81
C LEU A 27 10.28 0.26 7.44
N LEU A 28 11.39 0.48 6.74
CA LEU A 28 11.38 1.09 5.41
C LEU A 28 10.68 0.21 4.36
N LYS A 29 10.82 -1.12 4.44
CA LYS A 29 10.10 -2.03 3.54
C LYS A 29 8.59 -1.97 3.76
N LEU A 30 8.15 -1.98 5.01
CA LEU A 30 6.74 -1.85 5.39
C LEU A 30 6.16 -0.49 4.96
N GLY A 31 6.90 0.59 5.19
CA GLY A 31 6.50 1.94 4.78
C GLY A 31 6.31 2.06 3.27
N ARG A 32 7.20 1.48 2.46
CA ARG A 32 7.05 1.45 1.00
C ARG A 32 5.79 0.72 0.56
N ALA A 33 5.50 -0.44 1.14
CA ALA A 33 4.28 -1.19 0.83
C ALA A 33 3.02 -0.38 1.15
N GLY A 34 2.98 0.29 2.32
CA GLY A 34 1.89 1.19 2.67
C GLY A 34 1.70 2.34 1.69
N LEU A 35 2.81 2.97 1.27
CA LEU A 35 2.78 4.05 0.27
C LEU A 35 2.20 3.57 -1.07
N THR A 36 2.61 2.38 -1.52
CA THR A 36 2.09 1.78 -2.76
C THR A 36 0.59 1.53 -2.69
N ILE A 37 0.08 1.06 -1.55
CA ILE A 37 -1.35 0.83 -1.34
C ILE A 37 -2.13 2.15 -1.42
N ILE A 38 -1.65 3.19 -0.73
CA ILE A 38 -2.29 4.51 -0.75
C ILE A 38 -2.31 5.08 -2.18
N PHE A 39 -1.19 4.94 -2.91
CA PHE A 39 -1.11 5.39 -4.30
C PHE A 39 -2.10 4.64 -5.21
N ASN A 40 -2.19 3.32 -5.09
CA ASN A 40 -3.18 2.53 -5.82
C ASN A 40 -4.61 2.91 -5.47
N MET A 41 -4.87 3.26 -4.21
CA MET A 41 -6.18 3.68 -3.74
C MET A 41 -6.62 5.01 -4.35
N ILE A 42 -5.71 5.98 -4.37
CA ILE A 42 -5.96 7.27 -5.02
C ILE A 42 -6.17 7.05 -6.53
N LEU A 43 -5.32 6.25 -7.19
CA LEU A 43 -5.49 5.95 -8.60
C LEU A 43 -6.82 5.28 -8.91
N GLY A 44 -7.23 4.29 -8.13
CA GLY A 44 -8.49 3.59 -8.32
C GLY A 44 -9.70 4.51 -8.18
N ILE A 45 -9.70 5.39 -7.18
CA ILE A 45 -10.76 6.39 -6.99
C ILE A 45 -10.79 7.38 -8.16
N ILE A 46 -9.64 7.88 -8.59
CA ILE A 46 -9.55 8.77 -9.76
C ILE A 46 -10.08 8.06 -11.00
N PHE A 47 -9.68 6.80 -11.21
CA PHE A 47 -10.10 6.03 -12.37
C PHE A 47 -11.61 5.73 -12.35
N LEU A 48 -12.20 5.49 -11.18
CA LEU A 48 -13.66 5.37 -11.02
C LEU A 48 -14.37 6.65 -11.48
N PHE A 49 -13.86 7.81 -11.07
CA PHE A 49 -14.38 9.11 -11.52
C PHE A 49 -14.24 9.30 -13.04
N VAL A 50 -13.08 8.95 -13.61
CA VAL A 50 -12.81 9.05 -15.05
C VAL A 50 -13.74 8.16 -15.85
N VAL A 51 -13.94 6.91 -15.43
CA VAL A 51 -14.87 5.98 -16.10
C VAL A 51 -16.29 6.52 -16.04
N ASN A 52 -16.69 7.14 -14.93
CA ASN A 52 -18.03 7.70 -14.77
C ASN A 52 -18.28 8.97 -15.62
N LEU A 53 -17.24 9.58 -16.21
CA LEU A 53 -17.39 10.64 -17.24
C LEU A 53 -17.81 10.06 -18.59
N LEU A 54 -17.54 8.78 -18.84
CA LEU A 54 -17.94 8.13 -20.08
C LEU A 54 -19.45 7.87 -20.06
N PRO A 55 -20.19 8.27 -21.11
CA PRO A 55 -21.65 8.12 -21.15
C PRO A 55 -22.12 6.66 -21.23
N ILE A 56 -21.20 5.72 -21.51
CA ILE A 56 -21.47 4.29 -21.72
C ILE A 56 -21.61 3.54 -20.37
N VAL A 57 -20.88 3.96 -19.34
CA VAL A 57 -20.81 3.24 -18.06
C VAL A 57 -20.95 4.22 -16.90
N LYS A 58 -22.17 4.34 -16.36
CA LYS A 58 -22.43 5.12 -15.15
C LYS A 58 -22.42 4.21 -13.93
N ILE A 59 -21.41 4.37 -13.09
CA ILE A 59 -21.24 3.61 -11.85
C ILE A 59 -21.67 4.52 -10.68
N PRO A 60 -22.59 4.07 -9.81
CA PRO A 60 -22.99 4.86 -8.65
C PRO A 60 -21.79 5.08 -7.71
N ILE A 61 -21.49 6.33 -7.37
CA ILE A 61 -20.44 6.69 -6.42
C ILE A 61 -21.02 6.52 -5.01
N ASN A 62 -20.82 5.35 -4.42
CA ASN A 62 -21.22 5.01 -3.06
C ASN A 62 -20.01 4.46 -2.29
N LEU A 63 -20.17 4.24 -0.98
CA LEU A 63 -19.07 3.77 -0.15
C LEU A 63 -18.50 2.43 -0.64
N LEU A 64 -19.35 1.54 -1.19
CA LEU A 64 -18.96 0.22 -1.66
C LEU A 64 -18.12 0.31 -2.94
N THR A 65 -18.54 1.10 -3.93
CA THR A 65 -17.81 1.29 -5.18
C THR A 65 -16.50 2.03 -4.97
N VAL A 66 -16.47 3.01 -4.07
CA VAL A 66 -15.24 3.70 -3.66
C VAL A 66 -14.27 2.76 -2.93
N LEU A 67 -14.77 1.85 -2.09
CA LEU A 67 -13.92 0.84 -1.44
C LEU A 67 -13.36 -0.18 -2.43
N VAL A 68 -14.18 -0.69 -3.34
CA VAL A 68 -13.73 -1.65 -4.37
C VAL A 68 -12.74 -1.00 -5.33
N ALA A 69 -13.01 0.22 -5.79
CA ALA A 69 -12.08 0.97 -6.62
C ALA A 69 -10.80 1.36 -5.85
N GLY A 70 -10.93 1.78 -4.60
CA GLY A 70 -9.79 2.17 -3.76
C GLY A 70 -8.88 0.99 -3.40
N PHE A 71 -9.41 -0.12 -2.91
CA PHE A 71 -8.56 -1.26 -2.58
C PHE A 71 -8.12 -2.06 -3.82
N GLY A 72 -8.97 -2.13 -4.85
CA GLY A 72 -8.67 -2.85 -6.09
C GLY A 72 -7.90 -2.03 -7.14
N GLY A 73 -7.74 -0.72 -6.94
CA GLY A 73 -7.13 0.18 -7.91
C GLY A 73 -7.85 0.14 -9.27
N ILE A 74 -7.05 0.17 -10.33
CA ILE A 74 -7.54 0.07 -11.72
C ILE A 74 -8.30 -1.24 -11.96
N ILE A 75 -7.83 -2.35 -11.39
CA ILE A 75 -8.48 -3.66 -11.53
C ILE A 75 -9.85 -3.66 -10.85
N GLY A 76 -9.94 -3.07 -9.66
CA GLY A 76 -11.21 -2.92 -8.93
C GLY A 76 -12.25 -2.14 -9.73
N VAL A 77 -11.84 -1.05 -10.38
CA VAL A 77 -12.72 -0.31 -11.31
C VAL A 77 -13.11 -1.17 -12.50
N GLY A 78 -12.19 -1.95 -13.08
CA GLY A 78 -12.49 -2.90 -14.15
C GLY A 78 -13.55 -3.93 -13.75
N VAL A 79 -13.47 -4.47 -12.53
CA VAL A 79 -14.49 -5.38 -11.99
C VAL A 79 -15.84 -4.68 -11.87
N LEU A 80 -15.87 -3.44 -11.40
CA LEU A 80 -17.11 -2.65 -11.34
C LEU A 80 -17.72 -2.40 -12.72
N VAL A 81 -16.90 -2.13 -13.73
CA VAL A 81 -17.34 -1.97 -15.13
C VAL A 81 -17.96 -3.27 -15.65
N ILE A 82 -17.30 -4.40 -15.44
CA ILE A 82 -17.79 -5.71 -15.87
C ILE A 82 -19.11 -6.04 -15.16
N ALA A 83 -19.17 -5.86 -13.84
CA ALA A 83 -20.36 -6.17 -13.08
C ALA A 83 -21.55 -5.26 -13.45
N LYS A 84 -21.28 -4.00 -13.81
CA LYS A 84 -22.29 -3.10 -14.42
C LYS A 84 -22.76 -3.63 -15.78
N SER A 85 -21.85 -4.11 -16.64
CA SER A 85 -22.23 -4.71 -17.93
C SER A 85 -23.06 -6.00 -17.80
N MET A 86 -22.92 -6.72 -16.69
CA MET A 86 -23.72 -7.90 -16.35
C MET A 86 -25.09 -7.56 -15.73
N GLY A 87 -25.38 -6.27 -15.50
CA GLY A 87 -26.65 -5.80 -14.95
C GLY A 87 -26.82 -6.00 -13.43
N LEU A 88 -25.72 -6.22 -12.70
CA LEU A 88 -25.77 -6.45 -11.24
C LEU A 88 -26.14 -5.20 -10.44
N TYR A 89 -25.97 -4.00 -11.01
CA TYR A 89 -26.28 -2.68 -10.43
C TYR A 89 -26.42 -1.64 -11.53
#